data_AF-A0A6L5F0N9-F1
#
_entry.id   AF-A0A6L5F0N9-F1
#
_cell.length_a   1.000
_cell.length_b   1.000
_cell.length_c   1.000
_cell.angle_alpha   90.00
_cell.angle_beta   90.00
_cell.angle_gamma   90.00
#
_symmetry.space_group_name_H-M   'P 1'
#
loop_
_entity.id
_entity.type
_entity.pdbx_description
1 polymer ?
#
loop_
_entity_poly.entity_id
_entity_poly.type
_entity_poly.pdbx_seq_one_letter_code
_entity_poly.pdbx_strand_id
1 'polypeptide(L)' 'MDEYPKPRLATVQASSVFLDRDRTVELVCDLIADAGRNGAQVIGFPENFIPGHPYW' A
#
# COMPACT_ATOMS: atom_id res chain seq x y z
N MET A 1 -27.10 20.61 9.75
CA MET A 1 -26.10 19.65 10.24
C MET A 1 -25.29 19.25 9.04
N ASP A 2 -23.98 19.43 9.07
CA ASP A 2 -23.15 19.15 7.90
C ASP A 2 -22.94 17.64 7.77
N GLU A 3 -23.00 17.14 6.54
CA GLU A 3 -22.72 15.75 6.21
C GLU A 3 -21.40 15.66 5.43
N TYR A 4 -20.50 14.81 5.90
CA TYR A 4 -19.18 14.62 5.31
C TYR A 4 -19.05 13.21 4.71
N PRO A 5 -18.29 13.03 3.62
CA PRO A 5 -17.97 11.71 3.10
C PRO A 5 -17.29 10.82 4.15
N LYS A 6 -17.62 9.53 4.17
CA LYS A 6 -17.01 8.53 5.06
C LYS A 6 -16.17 7.55 4.23
N PRO A 7 -14.97 7.93 3.76
CA PRO A 7 -14.18 7.04 2.93
C PRO A 7 -13.65 5.87 3.75
N ARG A 8 -13.53 4.70 3.10
CA ARG A 8 -12.84 3.55 3.67
C ARG A 8 -11.37 3.59 3.26
N LEU A 9 -10.47 3.43 4.22
CA LEU A 9 -9.03 3.51 4.03
C LEU A 9 -8.37 2.17 4.37
N ALA A 10 -7.22 1.89 3.75
CA ALA A 10 -6.37 0.75 4.05
C ALA A 10 -4.95 1.21 4.39
N THR A 11 -4.27 0.47 5.25
CA THR A 11 -2.84 0.65 5.56
C THR A 11 -2.12 -0.67 5.35
N VAL A 12 -0.91 -0.60 4.81
CA VAL A 12 -0.09 -1.78 4.53
C VAL A 12 0.96 -1.95 5.61
N GLN A 13 0.94 -3.11 6.25
CA GLN A 13 2.04 -3.61 7.08
C GLN A 13 2.65 -4.83 6.39
N ALA A 14 3.65 -4.58 5.56
CA ALA A 14 4.40 -5.60 4.82
C ALA A 14 5.85 -5.14 4.66
N SER A 15 6.71 -6.04 4.22
CA SER A 15 8.07 -5.72 3.77
C SER A 15 8.12 -5.67 2.24
N SER A 16 9.05 -4.88 1.71
CA SER A 16 9.40 -4.95 0.29
C SER A 16 10.07 -6.27 -0.05
N VAL A 17 10.17 -6.58 -1.34
CA VAL A 17 11.03 -7.67 -1.80
C VAL A 17 12.46 -7.15 -1.77
N PHE A 18 13.32 -7.84 -1.00
CA PHE A 18 14.66 -7.33 -0.65
C PHE A 18 15.48 -6.96 -1.89
N LEU A 19 15.73 -5.66 -2.05
CA LEU A 19 16.48 -5.06 -3.16
C LEU A 19 15.99 -5.46 -4.56
N ASP A 20 14.72 -5.86 -4.68
CA ASP A 20 14.07 -6.21 -5.94
C ASP A 20 12.93 -5.24 -6.22
N ARG A 21 13.20 -4.28 -7.12
CA ARG A 21 12.23 -3.25 -7.51
C ARG A 21 11.02 -3.86 -8.19
N ASP A 22 11.24 -4.72 -9.17
CA ASP A 22 10.17 -5.17 -10.06
C ASP A 22 9.23 -6.11 -9.30
N ARG A 23 9.78 -7.00 -8.45
CA ARG A 23 8.97 -7.84 -7.55
C ARG A 23 8.24 -7.05 -6.48
N THR A 24 8.83 -5.96 -5.98
CA THR A 24 8.12 -5.08 -5.04
C THR A 24 6.99 -4.32 -5.73
N VAL A 25 7.14 -3.93 -6.99
CA VAL A 25 6.05 -3.33 -7.78
C VAL A 25 4.91 -4.33 -7.97
N GLU A 26 5.21 -5.59 -8.30
CA GLU A 26 4.20 -6.66 -8.40
C GLU A 26 3.41 -6.80 -7.08
N LEU A 27 4.12 -6.88 -5.95
CA LEU A 27 3.51 -6.93 -4.61
C LEU A 27 2.61 -5.72 -4.32
N VAL A 28 3.06 -4.51 -4.66
CA VAL A 28 2.28 -3.27 -4.47
C VAL A 28 0.99 -3.32 -5.28
N CYS A 29 1.05 -3.75 -6.54
CA CYS A 29 -0.14 -3.89 -7.38
C CYS A 29 -1.15 -4.89 -6.78
N ASP A 30 -0.68 -6.02 -6.27
CA ASP A 30 -1.53 -7.03 -5.64
C ASP A 30 -2.20 -6.50 -4.37
N LEU A 31 -1.46 -5.76 -3.53
CA LEU A 31 -1.98 -5.14 -2.31
C LEU A 31 -3.01 -4.04 -2.60
N ILE A 32 -2.79 -3.23 -3.65
CA ILE A 32 -3.78 -2.24 -4.11
C ILE A 32 -5.06 -2.94 -4.56
N ALA A 33 -4.94 -4.01 -5.35
CA ALA A 33 -6.09 -4.78 -5.81
C ALA A 33 -6.86 -5.40 -4.64
N ASP A 34 -6.16 -5.91 -3.62
CA ASP A 34 -6.78 -6.46 -2.42
C ASP A 34 -7.51 -5.42 -1.57
N ALA A 35 -6.90 -4.25 -1.37
CA ALA A 35 -7.55 -3.14 -0.68
C ALA A 35 -8.80 -2.67 -1.43
N GLY A 36 -8.74 -2.61 -2.76
CA GLY A 36 -9.88 -2.29 -3.63
C GLY A 36 -11.02 -3.30 -3.51
N ARG A 37 -10.72 -4.61 -3.50
CA ARG A 37 -11.72 -5.67 -3.25
C ARG A 37 -12.36 -5.55 -1.87
N ASN A 38 -11.61 -5.06 -0.88
CA ASN A 38 -12.09 -4.76 0.46
C ASN A 38 -12.80 -3.40 0.57
N GLY A 39 -13.03 -2.69 -0.53
CA GLY A 39 -13.76 -1.42 -0.57
C GLY A 39 -12.97 -0.20 -0.11
N ALA A 40 -11.64 -0.30 0.03
CA ALA A 40 -10.82 0.87 0.34
C ALA A 40 -10.73 1.81 -0.87
N GLN A 41 -10.83 3.11 -0.62
CA GLN A 41 -10.71 4.18 -1.61
C GLN A 41 -9.31 4.82 -1.61
N VAL A 42 -8.56 4.62 -0.53
CA VAL A 42 -7.16 5.06 -0.38
C VAL A 42 -6.41 3.97 0.38
N ILE A 43 -5.19 3.68 -0.05
CA ILE A 43 -4.28 2.75 0.60
C ILE A 43 -2.93 3.45 0.86
N GLY A 44 -2.41 3.33 2.07
CA GLY A 44 -1.10 3.85 2.47
C GLY A 44 -0.05 2.77 2.63
N PHE A 45 1.17 3.05 2.18
CA PHE A 45 2.35 2.17 2.28
C PHE A 45 3.41 2.75 3.22
N PRO A 46 4.33 1.92 3.75
CA PRO A 46 5.52 2.41 4.45
C PRO A 46 6.37 3.35 3.59
N GLU A 47 7.16 4.19 4.24
CA GLU A 47 8.11 5.07 3.54
C GLU A 47 9.15 4.25 2.75
N ASN A 48 9.50 4.72 1.55
CA ASN A 48 10.50 4.10 0.67
C ASN A 48 10.23 2.62 0.40
N PHE A 49 8.97 2.22 0.28
CA PHE A 49 8.59 0.81 0.12
C PHE A 49 9.12 0.14 -1.16
N ILE A 50 9.42 0.88 -2.23
CA ILE A 50 9.97 0.33 -3.49
C ILE A 50 11.42 0.79 -3.69
N PRO A 51 12.43 -0.10 -3.73
CA PRO A 51 12.48 -1.53 -3.35
C PRO A 51 12.71 -1.77 -1.85
N GLY A 52 12.38 -0.79 -1.00
CA GLY A 52 12.66 -0.79 0.43
C GLY A 52 13.65 0.30 0.82
N HIS A 53 13.51 0.81 2.04
CA HIS A 53 14.50 1.72 2.62
C HIS A 53 15.75 0.92 2.97
N PRO A 54 16.95 1.32 2.47
CA PRO A 54 18.17 0.68 2.91
C PRO A 54 18.47 1.00 4.38
N TYR A 55 18.82 0.00 5.19
CA TYR A 55 19.32 0.14 6.57
C TYR A 55 20.78 -0.31 6.68
N TRP A 56 21.57 -0.09 5.62
CA TRP A 56 23.01 -0.42 5.57
C TRP A 56 23.90 0.77 5.92
#